data_AF-A0A2N7YL64-F1
#
_entry.id   AF-A0A2N7YL64-F1
#
_cell.length_a   1.000
_cell.length_b   1.000
_cell.length_c   1.000
_cell.angle_alpha   90.00
_cell.angle_beta   90.00
_cell.angle_gamma   90.00
#
_symmetry.space_group_name_H-M   'P 1'
#
loop_
_entity.id
_entity.type
_entity.pdbx_description
1 polymer ?
#
loop_
_entity_poly.entity_id
_entity_poly.type
_entity_poly.pdbx_seq_one_letter_code
_entity_poly.pdbx_strand_id
1 'polypeptide(L)'
;MEPLGQSLPQTSLRTVLMNQIISNDPVIISSLKPVLRANNDNDGRIAALRKKDGGVLPDGYWTLYKQNLEALQYDLNHQHDAARTQYIETYRDELSRVDDGTLQAMTTSPKALDEKIRRQWSARMSDRAARYMVTSEQSLNAATDAHLNRMALMDRQYNVCSLNPECWDTAVKK
;
A
#
# COMPACT_ATOMS: atom_id res chain seq x y z
N MET A 1 11.08 7.08 -23.95
CA MET A 1 10.91 5.64 -24.22
C MET A 1 10.23 5.50 -25.58
N GLU A 2 10.61 4.52 -26.41
CA GLU A 2 9.85 4.24 -27.63
C GLU A 2 8.43 3.76 -27.24
N PRO A 3 7.37 4.09 -27.99
CA PRO A 3 6.03 3.57 -27.71
C PRO A 3 5.99 2.06 -27.93
N LEU A 4 5.22 1.34 -27.11
CA LEU A 4 4.91 -0.06 -27.41
C LEU A 4 3.87 -0.11 -28.53
N GLY A 5 3.93 -1.17 -29.35
CA GLY A 5 2.94 -1.43 -30.38
C GLY A 5 1.57 -1.83 -29.80
N GLN A 6 0.68 -2.28 -30.67
CA GLN A 6 -0.64 -2.78 -30.24
C GLN A 6 -0.50 -4.10 -29.44
N SER A 7 -1.53 -4.45 -28.67
CA SER A 7 -1.55 -5.74 -27.96
C SER A 7 -1.51 -6.87 -28.99
N LEU A 8 -0.69 -7.88 -28.73
CA LEU A 8 -0.65 -9.08 -29.54
C LEU A 8 -1.66 -10.11 -29.02
N PRO A 9 -2.14 -11.04 -29.86
CA PRO A 9 -3.10 -12.07 -29.46
C PRO A 9 -2.66 -12.83 -28.21
N GLN A 10 -3.60 -13.05 -27.28
CA GLN A 10 -3.32 -13.77 -26.05
C GLN A 10 -3.39 -15.28 -26.27
N THR A 11 -2.24 -15.94 -26.11
CA THR A 11 -2.14 -17.40 -26.09
C THR A 11 -1.91 -17.89 -24.66
N SER A 12 -2.15 -19.19 -24.41
CA SER A 12 -1.84 -19.81 -23.12
C SER A 12 -0.35 -19.65 -22.77
N LEU A 13 0.54 -19.85 -23.75
CA LEU A 13 1.99 -19.69 -23.57
C LEU A 13 2.35 -18.25 -23.17
N ARG A 14 1.82 -17.25 -23.88
CA ARG A 14 2.04 -15.83 -23.54
C ARG A 14 1.59 -15.53 -22.11
N THR A 15 0.40 -16.01 -21.73
CA THR A 15 -0.13 -15.82 -20.38
C THR A 15 0.81 -16.40 -19.31
N VAL A 16 1.35 -17.60 -19.54
CA VAL A 16 2.31 -18.24 -18.62
C VAL A 16 3.60 -17.43 -18.52
N LEU A 17 4.20 -17.02 -19.64
CA LEU A 17 5.43 -16.23 -19.66
C LEU A 17 5.24 -14.88 -18.95
N MET A 18 4.16 -14.16 -19.25
CA MET A 18 3.85 -12.88 -18.60
C MET A 18 3.67 -13.05 -17.09
N ASN A 19 2.93 -14.07 -16.65
CA ASN A 19 2.74 -14.33 -15.24
C ASN A 19 4.07 -14.63 -14.53
N GLN A 20 4.94 -15.43 -15.15
CA GLN A 20 6.25 -15.74 -14.61
C GLN A 20 7.12 -14.48 -14.48
N ILE A 21 7.16 -13.63 -15.50
CA ILE A 21 7.88 -12.35 -15.49
C ILE A 21 7.36 -11.46 -14.35
N ILE A 22 6.04 -11.30 -14.22
CA ILE A 22 5.41 -10.47 -13.19
C ILE A 22 5.69 -11.01 -11.78
N SER A 23 5.59 -12.32 -11.57
CA SER A 23 5.83 -12.93 -10.25
C SER A 23 7.27 -12.79 -9.77
N ASN A 24 8.23 -12.59 -10.70
CA ASN A 24 9.64 -12.38 -10.40
C ASN A 24 10.03 -10.91 -10.26
N ASP A 25 9.07 -9.98 -10.40
CA ASP A 25 9.33 -8.55 -10.28
C ASP A 25 9.64 -8.18 -8.81
N PRO A 26 10.73 -7.43 -8.54
CA PRO A 26 11.11 -7.05 -7.18
C PRO A 26 10.02 -6.29 -6.40
N VAL A 27 9.20 -5.46 -7.06
CA VAL A 27 8.10 -4.74 -6.41
C VAL A 27 7.08 -5.76 -5.87
N ILE A 28 6.73 -6.76 -6.69
CA ILE A 28 5.76 -7.80 -6.34
C ILE A 28 6.32 -8.76 -5.27
N ILE A 29 7.59 -9.13 -5.35
CA ILE A 29 8.23 -9.95 -4.32
C ILE A 29 8.28 -9.19 -2.98
N SER A 30 8.63 -7.90 -3.00
CA SER A 30 8.76 -7.08 -1.80
C SER A 30 7.45 -6.92 -1.03
N SER A 31 6.31 -7.04 -1.70
CA SER A 31 4.98 -7.02 -1.11
C SER A 31 4.52 -8.37 -0.54
N LEU A 32 5.40 -9.37 -0.47
CA LEU A 32 5.26 -10.55 0.40
C LEU A 32 5.82 -10.30 1.81
N LYS A 33 6.16 -9.04 2.14
CA LYS A 33 6.57 -8.64 3.49
C LYS A 33 5.52 -9.09 4.52
N PRO A 34 5.95 -9.40 5.76
CA PRO A 34 5.02 -9.74 6.82
C PRO A 34 4.00 -8.62 7.00
N VAL A 35 2.73 -9.00 7.07
CA VAL A 35 1.66 -8.11 7.54
C VAL A 35 2.09 -7.54 8.89
N LEU A 36 1.97 -6.21 9.06
CA LEU A 36 2.11 -5.59 10.35
C LEU A 36 1.05 -6.22 11.26
N ARG A 37 1.48 -7.12 12.12
CA ARG A 37 0.63 -7.61 13.19
C ARG A 37 0.32 -6.40 14.06
N ALA A 38 -0.93 -6.26 14.51
CA ALA A 38 -1.26 -5.31 15.56
C ALA A 38 -0.23 -5.52 16.67
N ASN A 39 0.73 -4.58 16.79
CA ASN A 39 1.98 -4.87 17.46
C ASN A 39 1.70 -4.91 18.96
N ASN A 40 1.62 -6.12 19.49
CA ASN A 40 1.72 -6.59 20.88
C ASN A 40 1.34 -5.57 21.96
N ASP A 41 0.10 -5.69 22.46
CA ASP A 41 -0.43 -5.03 23.65
C ASP A 41 -1.12 -3.67 23.47
N ASN A 42 -1.99 -3.54 22.45
CA ASN A 42 -3.01 -2.48 22.43
C ASN A 42 -3.76 -2.40 23.77
N ASP A 43 -4.00 -3.54 24.40
CA ASP A 43 -4.68 -3.63 25.69
C ASP A 43 -3.88 -2.97 26.81
N GLY A 44 -2.57 -3.20 26.91
CA GLY A 44 -1.70 -2.54 27.89
C GLY A 44 -1.44 -1.07 27.58
N ARG A 45 -1.37 -0.69 26.30
CA ARG A 45 -1.37 0.73 25.91
C ARG A 45 -2.64 1.42 26.38
N ILE A 46 -3.80 0.81 26.15
CA ILE A 46 -5.10 1.33 26.61
C ILE A 46 -5.16 1.34 28.14
N ALA A 47 -4.66 0.31 28.82
CA ALA A 47 -4.61 0.27 30.28
C ALA A 47 -3.76 1.41 30.87
N ALA A 48 -2.61 1.72 30.25
CA ALA A 48 -1.76 2.85 30.65
C ALA A 48 -2.47 4.20 30.44
N LEU A 49 -3.15 4.38 29.31
CA LEU A 49 -3.93 5.58 29.02
C LEU A 49 -5.13 5.74 29.96
N ARG A 50 -5.88 4.66 30.20
CA ARG A 50 -6.99 4.59 31.18
C ARG A 50 -6.52 4.99 32.58
N LYS A 51 -5.34 4.50 32.99
CA LYS A 51 -4.75 4.87 34.29
C LYS A 51 -4.40 6.35 34.36
N LYS A 52 -3.86 6.93 33.28
CA LYS A 52 -3.53 8.37 33.20
C LYS A 52 -4.79 9.24 33.21
N ASP A 53 -5.85 8.76 32.54
CA ASP A 53 -7.16 9.41 32.51
C ASP A 53 -7.86 9.43 33.88
N GLY A 54 -7.51 8.50 34.78
CA GLY A 54 -8.07 8.47 36.13
C GLY A 54 -9.52 7.98 36.21
N GLY A 55 -10.02 7.34 35.14
CA GLY A 55 -11.38 6.80 35.08
C GLY A 55 -12.45 7.83 34.71
N VAL A 56 -12.05 8.96 34.11
CA VAL A 56 -12.95 10.02 33.64
C VAL A 56 -13.72 9.56 32.40
N LEU A 57 -13.05 8.85 31.49
CA LEU A 57 -13.64 8.38 30.24
C LEU A 57 -14.26 6.98 30.39
N PRO A 58 -15.47 6.76 29.85
CA PRO A 58 -16.20 5.51 30.00
C PRO A 58 -15.58 4.36 29.22
N ASP A 59 -15.91 3.12 29.57
CA ASP A 59 -15.41 1.93 28.88
C ASP A 59 -15.67 1.95 27.36
N GLY A 60 -16.82 2.49 26.94
CA GLY A 60 -17.17 2.64 25.54
C GLY A 60 -16.17 3.47 24.73
N TYR A 61 -15.59 4.52 25.33
CA TYR A 61 -14.56 5.34 24.69
C TYR A 61 -13.33 4.50 24.36
N TRP A 62 -12.86 3.72 25.32
CA TRP A 62 -11.66 2.89 25.18
C TRP A 62 -11.85 1.70 24.23
N THR A 63 -13.06 1.13 24.19
CA THR A 63 -13.41 0.12 23.17
C THR A 63 -13.32 0.72 21.77
N LEU A 64 -13.87 1.92 21.56
CA LEU A 64 -13.78 2.61 20.28
C LEU A 64 -12.34 3.04 19.96
N TYR A 65 -11.56 3.44 20.95
CA TYR A 65 -10.14 3.74 20.81
C TYR A 65 -9.37 2.52 20.28
N LYS A 66 -9.63 1.33 20.84
CA LYS A 66 -9.05 0.06 20.36
C LYS A 66 -9.42 -0.22 18.91
N GLN A 67 -10.70 -0.10 18.58
CA GLN A 67 -11.20 -0.29 17.22
C GLN A 67 -10.53 0.68 16.22
N ASN A 68 -10.31 1.94 16.61
CA ASN A 68 -9.65 2.94 15.77
C ASN A 68 -8.16 2.64 15.54
N LEU A 69 -7.47 2.04 16.52
CA LEU A 69 -6.09 1.53 16.36
C LEU A 69 -6.05 0.31 15.43
N GLU A 70 -6.99 -0.62 15.59
CA GLU A 70 -7.09 -1.81 14.74
C GLU A 70 -7.44 -1.43 13.29
N ALA A 71 -8.30 -0.43 13.09
CA ALA A 71 -8.61 0.13 11.78
C ALA A 71 -7.39 0.80 11.13
N LEU A 72 -6.62 1.61 11.88
CA LEU A 72 -5.36 2.16 11.34
C LEU A 72 -4.40 1.03 10.93
N GLN A 73 -4.28 -0.01 11.76
CA GLN A 73 -3.42 -1.13 11.44
C GLN A 73 -3.85 -1.85 10.16
N TYR A 74 -5.16 -2.04 9.98
CA TYR A 74 -5.72 -2.58 8.75
C TYR A 74 -5.38 -1.68 7.56
N ASP A 75 -5.62 -0.37 7.66
CA ASP A 75 -5.36 0.59 6.59
C ASP A 75 -3.88 0.58 6.18
N LEU A 76 -2.95 0.60 7.14
CA LEU A 76 -1.50 0.55 6.87
C LEU A 76 -1.05 -0.78 6.23
N ASN A 77 -1.71 -1.89 6.54
CA ASN A 77 -1.43 -3.18 5.92
C ASN A 77 -1.87 -3.25 4.46
N HIS A 78 -2.91 -2.51 4.10
CA HIS A 78 -3.49 -2.53 2.76
C HIS A 78 -3.12 -1.29 1.93
N GLN A 79 -2.30 -0.37 2.47
CA GLN A 79 -1.95 0.90 1.82
C GLN A 79 -1.33 0.73 0.42
N HIS A 80 -0.66 -0.41 0.18
CA HIS A 80 0.00 -0.69 -1.09
C HIS A 80 -0.86 -1.47 -2.09
N ASP A 81 -2.03 -1.98 -1.69
CA ASP A 81 -2.78 -2.95 -2.50
C ASP A 81 -3.29 -2.36 -3.81
N ALA A 82 -3.84 -1.14 -3.75
CA ALA A 82 -4.29 -0.41 -4.94
C ALA A 82 -3.11 -0.09 -5.87
N ALA A 83 -2.01 0.44 -5.32
CA ALA A 83 -0.80 0.75 -6.08
C ALA A 83 -0.20 -0.50 -6.74
N ARG A 84 -0.22 -1.64 -6.04
CA ARG A 84 0.27 -2.92 -6.54
C ARG A 84 -0.62 -3.48 -7.65
N THR A 85 -1.94 -3.39 -7.48
CA THR A 85 -2.90 -3.81 -8.50
C THR A 85 -2.67 -3.04 -9.80
N GLN A 86 -2.58 -1.70 -9.70
CA GLN A 86 -2.27 -0.85 -10.85
C GLN A 86 -0.90 -1.15 -11.46
N TYR A 87 0.12 -1.43 -10.64
CA TYR A 87 1.46 -1.81 -11.12
C TYR A 87 1.40 -3.11 -11.94
N ILE A 88 0.71 -4.15 -11.44
CA ILE A 88 0.56 -5.44 -12.13
C ILE A 88 -0.20 -5.27 -13.44
N GLU A 89 -1.31 -4.52 -13.43
CA GLU A 89 -2.12 -4.27 -14.62
C GLU A 89 -1.32 -3.52 -15.69
N THR A 90 -0.60 -2.48 -15.30
CA THR A 90 0.27 -1.72 -16.20
C THR A 90 1.37 -2.62 -16.79
N TYR A 91 2.01 -3.44 -15.94
CA TYR A 91 3.08 -4.32 -16.43
C TYR A 91 2.54 -5.40 -17.35
N ARG A 92 1.38 -5.99 -17.04
CA ARG A 92 0.70 -6.95 -17.91
C ARG A 92 0.31 -6.32 -19.25
N ASP A 93 -0.19 -5.09 -19.25
CA ASP A 93 -0.51 -4.36 -20.49
C ASP A 93 0.74 -4.17 -21.36
N GLU A 94 1.85 -3.74 -20.75
CA GLU A 94 3.11 -3.57 -21.46
C GLU A 94 3.63 -4.90 -22.03
N LEU A 95 3.62 -5.98 -21.24
CA LEU A 95 4.03 -7.31 -21.69
C LEU A 95 3.11 -7.86 -22.79
N SER A 96 1.83 -7.49 -22.80
CA SER A 96 0.88 -7.92 -23.83
C SER A 96 1.25 -7.43 -25.25
N ARG A 97 2.07 -6.37 -25.33
CA ARG A 97 2.49 -5.70 -26.58
C ARG A 97 3.84 -6.19 -27.10
N VAL A 98 4.43 -7.15 -26.41
CA VAL A 98 5.79 -7.61 -26.62
C VAL A 98 5.75 -8.94 -27.35
N ASP A 99 6.66 -9.13 -28.31
CA ASP A 99 6.75 -10.34 -29.11
C ASP A 99 7.13 -11.57 -28.26
N ASP A 100 6.79 -12.75 -28.75
CA ASP A 100 7.00 -14.02 -28.04
C ASP A 100 8.49 -14.29 -27.76
N GLY A 101 9.38 -13.89 -28.67
CA GLY A 101 10.83 -14.08 -28.51
C GLY A 101 11.37 -13.26 -27.35
N THR A 102 10.96 -12.00 -27.24
CA THR A 102 11.32 -11.13 -26.12
C THR A 102 10.72 -11.63 -24.81
N LEU A 103 9.44 -12.06 -24.77
CA LEU A 103 8.84 -12.65 -23.56
C LEU A 103 9.59 -13.90 -23.10
N GLN A 104 9.96 -14.78 -24.04
CA GLN A 104 10.75 -15.97 -23.74
C GLN A 104 12.12 -15.60 -23.18
N ALA A 105 12.83 -14.67 -23.82
CA ALA A 105 14.15 -14.22 -23.39
C ALA A 105 14.12 -13.53 -22.01
N MET A 106 13.12 -12.68 -21.75
CA MET A 106 12.89 -12.08 -20.42
C MET A 106 12.67 -13.13 -19.33
N THR A 107 12.15 -14.30 -19.69
CA THR A 107 11.85 -15.38 -18.74
C THR A 107 13.07 -16.28 -18.50
N THR A 108 13.85 -16.61 -19.54
CA THR A 108 14.92 -17.62 -19.46
C THR A 108 16.34 -17.05 -19.43
N SER A 109 16.58 -15.95 -20.13
CA SER A 109 17.91 -15.34 -20.22
C SER A 109 17.81 -13.82 -20.39
N PRO A 110 17.39 -13.07 -19.35
CA PRO A 110 17.18 -11.62 -19.44
C PRO A 110 18.44 -10.85 -19.87
N LYS A 111 19.62 -11.40 -19.58
CA LYS A 111 20.92 -10.81 -19.95
C LYS A 111 21.26 -10.98 -21.44
N ALA A 112 20.57 -11.88 -22.15
CA ALA A 112 20.76 -12.10 -23.58
C ALA A 112 19.88 -11.18 -24.46
N LEU A 113 19.02 -10.36 -23.84
CA LEU A 113 18.28 -9.32 -24.57
C LEU A 113 19.25 -8.30 -25.17
N ASP A 114 18.89 -7.79 -26.35
CA ASP A 114 19.59 -6.66 -26.95
C ASP A 114 19.65 -5.48 -25.97
N GLU A 115 20.78 -4.77 -25.99
CA GLU A 115 21.07 -3.70 -25.06
C GLU A 115 20.04 -2.57 -25.14
N LYS A 116 19.54 -2.24 -26.34
CA LYS A 116 18.50 -1.22 -26.52
C LYS A 116 17.20 -1.67 -25.85
N ILE A 117 16.79 -2.93 -26.08
CA ILE A 117 15.59 -3.52 -25.48
C ILE A 117 15.69 -3.53 -23.95
N ARG A 118 16.84 -3.96 -23.42
CA ARG A 118 17.12 -3.99 -21.99
C ARG A 118 17.01 -2.59 -21.34
N ARG A 119 17.57 -1.56 -21.97
CA ARG A 119 17.46 -0.16 -21.48
C ARG A 119 16.03 0.33 -21.49
N GLN A 120 15.26 0.05 -22.54
CA GLN A 120 13.85 0.45 -22.61
C GLN A 120 13.02 -0.20 -21.49
N TRP A 121 13.24 -1.49 -21.23
CA TRP A 121 12.57 -2.17 -20.13
C TRP A 121 12.96 -1.66 -18.75
N SER A 122 14.23 -1.33 -18.55
CA SER A 122 14.68 -0.69 -17.31
C SER A 122 13.99 0.66 -17.09
N ALA A 123 13.84 1.46 -18.16
CA ALA A 123 13.13 2.74 -18.10
C ALA A 123 11.64 2.56 -17.77
N ARG A 124 10.96 1.57 -18.38
CA ARG A 124 9.55 1.25 -18.05
C ARG A 124 9.38 0.78 -16.62
N MET A 125 10.28 -0.09 -16.15
CA MET A 125 10.26 -0.54 -14.76
C MET A 125 10.42 0.64 -13.80
N SER A 126 11.35 1.55 -14.09
CA SER A 126 11.55 2.76 -13.27
C SER A 126 10.31 3.65 -13.26
N ASP A 127 9.66 3.85 -14.41
CA ASP A 127 8.44 4.64 -14.55
C ASP A 127 7.24 4.01 -13.80
N ARG A 128 7.04 2.69 -13.93
CA ARG A 128 6.01 1.97 -13.15
C ARG A 128 6.30 2.02 -11.64
N ALA A 129 7.56 1.84 -11.24
CA ALA A 129 7.96 1.89 -9.83
C ALA A 129 7.76 3.28 -9.22
N ALA A 130 8.04 4.35 -9.97
CA ALA A 130 7.76 5.72 -9.54
C ALA A 130 6.26 5.95 -9.31
N ARG A 131 5.40 5.50 -10.23
CA ARG A 131 3.93 5.57 -10.05
C ARG A 131 3.45 4.76 -8.85
N TYR A 132 4.02 3.59 -8.62
CA TYR A 132 3.73 2.77 -7.45
C TYR A 132 4.08 3.51 -6.15
N MET A 133 5.24 4.17 -6.09
CA MET A 133 5.66 4.95 -4.91
C MET A 133 4.71 6.12 -4.64
N VAL A 134 4.36 6.91 -5.65
CA VAL A 134 3.43 8.05 -5.50
C VAL A 134 2.06 7.59 -5.00
N THR A 135 1.51 6.54 -5.62
CA THR A 135 0.18 6.01 -5.24
C THR A 135 0.21 5.41 -3.84
N SER A 136 1.30 4.74 -3.47
CA SER A 136 1.50 4.20 -2.12
C SER A 136 1.58 5.29 -1.06
N GLU A 137 2.27 6.39 -1.35
CA GLU A 137 2.38 7.54 -0.44
C GLU A 137 1.01 8.22 -0.25
N GLN A 138 0.24 8.38 -1.32
CA GLN A 138 -1.11 8.90 -1.25
C GLN A 138 -2.02 8.02 -0.37
N SER A 139 -1.93 6.70 -0.51
CA SER A 139 -2.66 5.76 0.36
C SER A 139 -2.23 5.84 1.82
N LEU A 140 -0.94 5.99 2.10
CA LEU A 140 -0.43 6.19 3.46
C LEU A 140 -0.99 7.47 4.10
N ASN A 141 -1.00 8.57 3.33
CA ASN A 141 -1.58 9.83 3.79
C ASN A 141 -3.08 9.68 4.06
N ALA A 142 -3.81 9.03 3.16
CA ALA A 142 -5.25 8.76 3.33
C ALA A 142 -5.54 7.88 4.57
N ALA A 143 -4.71 6.86 4.84
CA ALA A 143 -4.82 6.04 6.04
C ALA A 143 -4.59 6.85 7.32
N THR A 144 -3.58 7.73 7.31
CA THR A 144 -3.30 8.66 8.41
C THR A 144 -4.47 9.60 8.65
N ASP A 145 -4.97 10.25 7.60
CA ASP A 145 -6.11 11.18 7.68
C ASP A 145 -7.38 10.47 8.17
N ALA A 146 -7.65 9.27 7.67
CA ALA A 146 -8.79 8.47 8.11
C ALA A 146 -8.69 8.13 9.60
N HIS A 147 -7.51 7.77 10.10
CA HIS A 147 -7.29 7.53 11.53
C HIS A 147 -7.51 8.79 12.36
N LEU A 148 -6.89 9.92 12.00
CA LEU A 148 -7.06 11.19 12.72
C LEU A 148 -8.53 11.61 12.77
N ASN A 149 -9.26 11.47 11.66
CA ASN A 149 -10.70 11.76 11.61
C ASN A 149 -11.52 10.84 12.52
N ARG A 150 -11.22 9.52 12.57
CA ARG A 150 -11.87 8.59 13.51
C ARG A 150 -11.60 8.95 14.97
N MET A 151 -10.38 9.38 15.29
CA MET A 151 -10.01 9.81 16.64
C MET A 151 -10.73 11.10 17.03
N ALA A 152 -10.74 12.11 16.17
CA ALA A 152 -11.47 13.37 16.41
C ALA A 152 -12.98 13.15 16.55
N LEU A 153 -13.59 12.30 15.71
CA LEU A 153 -15.01 11.95 15.82
C LEU A 153 -15.33 11.29 17.17
N MET A 154 -14.48 10.35 17.60
CA MET A 154 -14.61 9.70 18.91
C MET A 154 -14.50 10.72 20.05
N ASP A 155 -13.53 11.63 20.01
CA ASP A 155 -13.36 12.66 21.03
C ASP A 155 -14.57 13.60 21.11
N ARG A 156 -15.17 13.96 19.97
CA ARG A 156 -16.44 14.70 19.93
C ARG A 156 -17.58 13.91 20.57
N GLN A 157 -17.72 12.63 20.23
CA GLN A 157 -18.79 11.76 20.74
C GLN A 157 -18.75 11.65 22.27
N TYR A 158 -17.56 11.63 22.87
CA TYR A 158 -17.37 11.53 24.32
C TYR A 158 -17.04 12.88 24.98
N ASN A 159 -17.13 13.99 24.25
CA ASN A 159 -16.88 15.35 24.73
C ASN A 159 -15.49 15.52 25.41
N VAL A 160 -14.47 14.81 24.92
CA VAL A 160 -13.13 14.74 25.51
C VAL A 160 -12.45 16.10 25.53
N CYS A 161 -12.66 16.92 24.50
CA CYS A 161 -12.05 18.25 24.38
C CYS A 161 -12.45 19.25 25.45
N SER A 162 -13.59 19.02 26.13
CA SER A 162 -13.99 19.83 27.29
C SER A 162 -13.20 19.50 28.56
N LEU A 163 -12.58 18.31 28.59
CA LEU A 163 -11.87 17.72 29.74
C LEU A 163 -10.36 17.75 29.54
N ASN A 164 -9.91 17.68 28.28
CA ASN A 164 -8.51 17.62 27.91
C ASN A 164 -8.20 18.57 26.73
N PRO A 165 -7.33 19.59 26.92
CA PRO A 165 -6.93 20.50 25.84
C PRO A 165 -6.04 19.85 24.77
N GLU A 166 -5.54 18.64 25.01
CA GLU A 166 -4.76 17.84 24.03
C GLU A 166 -5.64 16.82 23.28
N CYS A 167 -6.95 17.03 23.20
CA CYS A 167 -7.86 16.14 22.48
C CYS A 167 -7.56 16.11 20.96
N TRP A 168 -7.94 15.03 20.31
CA TRP A 168 -7.74 14.76 18.88
C TRP A 168 -8.53 15.70 17.96
N ASP A 169 -9.56 16.36 18.47
CA ASP A 169 -10.38 17.31 17.73
C ASP A 169 -9.98 18.78 17.96
N THR A 170 -8.87 19.03 18.65
CA THR A 170 -8.35 20.40 18.74
C THR A 170 -7.80 20.86 17.39
N ALA A 171 -8.11 22.10 17.00
CA ALA A 171 -7.49 22.71 15.83
C ALA A 171 -5.97 22.72 16.01
N VAL A 172 -5.24 22.04 15.13
CA VAL A 172 -3.78 22.11 15.10
C VAL A 172 -3.40 23.58 14.91
N LYS A 173 -2.75 24.19 15.92
CA LYS A 173 -2.18 25.53 15.77
C LYS A 173 -1.15 25.47 14.65
N LYS A 174 -1.50 26.03 13.49
CA LYS A 174 -0.56 26.25 12.38
C LYS A 174 0.43 27.35 12.74
#